data_AF-A0A938S7T4-F1
#
_entry.id   AF-A0A938S7T4-F1
#
_cell.length_a   1.000
_cell.length_b   1.000
_cell.length_c   1.000
_cell.angle_alpha   90.00
_cell.angle_beta   90.00
_cell.angle_gamma   90.00
#
_symmetry.space_group_name_H-M   'P 1'
#
loop_
_entity.id
_entity.type
_entity.pdbx_description
1 polymer ?
#
loop_
_entity_poly.entity_id
_entity_poly.type
_entity_poly.pdbx_seq_one_letter_code
_entity_poly.pdbx_strand_id
1 'polypeptide(L)'
;MSPAETSNELRMLTANGILWQRRSGRYVYYDISKSIVDRRQPIISLLKGSFSKKLPGKRKLADLVRWREAANGCPADKHIYACLTAFTHPRRLQILKRLTERGPATRLALSSALSMSEAASERQLDKLVRRGLVTRTHNGLEYVYSLRKSLDAEFDSRLLACVLKCLEAGESDPTLVQV
;
A
#
# COMPACT_ATOMS: atom_id res chain seq x y z
N MET A 1 -13.74 3.66 -11.44
CA MET A 1 -13.62 2.50 -10.54
C MET A 1 -14.98 1.85 -10.45
N SER A 2 -15.08 0.56 -10.77
CA SER A 2 -16.34 -0.16 -10.76
C SER A 2 -16.81 -0.44 -9.31
N PRO A 3 -18.12 -0.67 -9.09
CA PRO A 3 -18.62 -1.11 -7.79
C PRO A 3 -17.96 -2.40 -7.29
N ALA A 4 -17.59 -3.30 -8.20
CA ALA A 4 -16.90 -4.55 -7.89
C ALA A 4 -15.48 -4.32 -7.37
N GLU A 5 -14.71 -3.43 -8.01
CA GLU A 5 -13.37 -3.03 -7.57
C GLU A 5 -13.41 -2.40 -6.18
N THR A 6 -14.36 -1.49 -5.96
CA THR A 6 -14.57 -0.82 -4.66
C THR A 6 -14.92 -1.83 -3.56
N SER A 7 -15.83 -2.79 -3.83
CA SER A 7 -16.19 -3.83 -2.86
C SER A 7 -14.99 -4.71 -2.51
N ASN A 8 -14.15 -5.04 -3.49
CA ASN A 8 -12.96 -5.84 -3.26
C ASN A 8 -11.92 -5.09 -2.42
N GLU A 9 -11.71 -3.79 -2.69
CA GLU A 9 -10.82 -2.95 -1.90
C GLU A 9 -11.29 -2.80 -0.45
N LEU A 10 -12.59 -2.59 -0.23
CA LEU A 10 -13.15 -2.52 1.12
C LEU A 10 -12.99 -3.84 1.88
N ARG A 11 -13.21 -4.99 1.22
CA ARG A 11 -12.92 -6.30 1.81
C ARG A 11 -11.46 -6.47 2.17
N MET A 12 -10.55 -6.03 1.30
CA MET A 12 -9.12 -6.06 1.56
C MET A 12 -8.76 -5.20 2.77
N LEU A 13 -9.33 -4.01 2.92
CA LEU A 13 -9.10 -3.13 4.06
C LEU A 13 -9.68 -3.70 5.36
N THR A 14 -10.85 -4.34 5.31
CA THR A 14 -11.46 -5.04 6.46
C THR A 14 -10.64 -6.26 6.87
N ALA A 15 -10.20 -7.10 5.92
CA ALA A 15 -9.34 -8.26 6.19
C ALA A 15 -8.00 -7.85 6.82
N ASN A 16 -7.59 -6.61 6.56
CA ASN A 16 -6.41 -5.99 7.11
C ASN A 16 -6.68 -5.28 8.45
N GLY A 17 -7.89 -5.33 9.02
CA GLY A 17 -8.20 -4.66 10.29
C GLY A 17 -8.12 -3.13 10.24
N ILE A 18 -8.05 -2.52 9.05
CA ILE A 18 -8.07 -1.06 8.87
C ILE A 18 -9.50 -0.56 9.00
N LEU A 19 -10.42 -1.26 8.35
CA LEU A 19 -11.84 -0.99 8.44
C LEU A 19 -12.51 -2.04 9.32
N TRP A 20 -13.43 -1.57 10.15
CA TRP A 20 -14.45 -2.39 10.75
C TRP A 20 -15.68 -2.40 9.83
N GLN A 21 -16.33 -3.55 9.74
CA GLN A 21 -17.49 -3.76 8.90
C GLN A 21 -18.67 -4.20 9.77
N ARG A 22 -19.84 -3.59 9.57
CA ARG A 22 -21.12 -4.08 10.10
C ARG A 22 -22.18 -4.15 9.03
N ARG A 23 -22.88 -5.27 8.95
CA ARG A 23 -24.05 -5.43 8.08
C ARG A 23 -25.33 -5.10 8.86
N SER A 24 -26.23 -4.35 8.23
CA SER A 24 -27.60 -4.16 8.72
C SER A 24 -28.55 -4.25 7.52
N GLY A 25 -29.24 -5.37 7.43
CA GLY A 25 -30.07 -5.73 6.27
C GLY A 25 -29.28 -5.79 4.96
N ARG A 26 -29.71 -4.99 3.98
CA ARG A 26 -29.07 -4.89 2.66
C ARG A 26 -27.84 -3.98 2.63
N TYR A 27 -27.55 -3.27 3.71
CA TYR A 27 -26.46 -2.29 3.75
C TYR A 27 -25.26 -2.82 4.53
N VAL A 28 -24.07 -2.48 4.06
CA VAL A 28 -22.79 -2.71 4.75
C VAL A 28 -22.21 -1.36 5.12
N TYR A 29 -22.03 -1.15 6.42
CA TYR A 29 -21.42 0.03 6.99
C TYR A 29 -19.96 -0.26 7.26
N TYR A 30 -19.10 0.68 6.90
CA TYR A 30 -17.67 0.61 7.18
C TYR A 30 -17.33 1.75 8.11
N ASP A 31 -16.53 1.46 9.14
CA ASP A 31 -15.94 2.45 10.03
C ASP A 31 -14.44 2.21 10.09
N ILE A 32 -13.65 3.21 10.42
CA ILE A 32 -12.21 3.01 10.66
C ILE A 32 -12.07 2.30 12.00
N SER A 33 -11.35 1.17 12.02
CA SER A 33 -11.19 0.39 13.25
C SER A 33 -10.59 1.25 14.36
N LYS A 34 -11.26 1.34 15.51
CA LYS A 34 -10.75 2.03 16.70
C LYS A 34 -9.60 1.24 17.35
N SER A 35 -9.57 -0.07 17.12
CA SER A 35 -8.57 -1.02 17.59
C SER A 35 -7.37 -1.15 16.62
N ILE A 36 -6.95 -0.05 15.98
CA ILE A 36 -5.65 -0.01 15.27
C ILE A 36 -4.48 0.11 16.27
N VAL A 37 -4.73 -0.13 17.56
CA VAL A 37 -3.75 -0.09 18.63
C VAL A 37 -2.87 -1.34 18.52
N ASP A 38 -1.88 -1.29 17.62
CA ASP A 38 -0.46 -1.47 17.98
C ASP A 38 0.42 -1.47 16.74
N ARG A 39 0.16 -2.34 15.76
CA ARG A 39 1.13 -2.55 14.67
C ARG A 39 1.04 -1.53 13.53
N ARG A 40 -0.07 -0.81 13.37
CA ARG A 40 -0.31 0.07 12.20
C ARG A 40 -0.45 1.55 12.56
N GLN A 41 -0.50 1.88 13.85
CA GLN A 41 -0.37 3.25 14.34
C GLN A 41 0.87 3.96 13.81
N PRO A 42 2.06 3.33 13.65
CA PRO A 42 3.21 4.00 13.05
C PRO A 42 2.93 4.45 11.61
N ILE A 43 2.33 3.59 10.79
CA ILE A 43 1.99 3.92 9.40
C ILE A 43 0.93 5.03 9.36
N ILE A 44 -0.13 4.92 10.16
CA ILE A 44 -1.20 5.92 10.19
C ILE A 44 -0.72 7.25 10.77
N SER A 45 0.12 7.24 11.81
CA SER A 45 0.70 8.46 12.40
C SER A 45 1.71 9.11 11.47
N LEU A 46 2.47 8.34 10.68
CA LEU A 46 3.40 8.87 9.68
C LEU A 46 2.64 9.45 8.47
N LEU A 47 1.58 8.77 8.02
CA LEU A 47 0.64 9.33 7.04
C LEU A 47 0.03 10.62 7.61
N LYS A 48 -0.58 10.59 8.79
CA LYS A 48 -1.15 11.77 9.44
C LYS A 48 -0.13 12.88 9.63
N GLY A 49 1.11 12.59 10.05
CA GLY A 49 2.19 13.56 10.26
C GLY A 49 2.65 14.24 8.97
N SER A 50 2.66 13.49 7.87
CA SER A 50 3.02 14.01 6.55
C SER A 50 1.92 14.90 5.97
N PHE A 51 0.64 14.62 6.31
CA PHE A 51 -0.51 15.42 5.86
C PHE A 51 -0.94 16.53 6.83
N SER A 52 -0.59 16.44 8.11
CA SER A 52 -0.95 17.45 9.12
C SER A 52 -0.11 18.72 9.05
N LYS A 53 1.02 18.71 8.31
CA LYS A 53 1.75 19.95 8.01
C LYS A 53 0.91 20.98 7.20
N LYS A 54 -0.25 20.61 6.62
CA LYS A 54 -1.16 21.56 5.94
C LYS A 54 -2.66 21.17 5.96
N LEU A 55 -3.20 20.62 7.05
CA LEU A 55 -4.66 20.47 7.15
C LEU A 55 -5.26 21.52 8.10
N PRO A 56 -5.82 22.63 7.57
CA PRO A 56 -6.50 23.63 8.39
C PRO A 56 -7.72 22.98 9.07
N GLY A 57 -7.91 23.35 10.34
CA GLY A 57 -8.75 22.64 11.31
C GLY A 57 -10.20 22.36 10.94
N LYS A 58 -10.81 21.47 11.75
CA LYS A 58 -12.23 21.07 11.84
C LYS A 58 -13.10 21.51 10.64
N ARG A 59 -12.94 20.83 9.51
CA ARG A 59 -13.81 21.01 8.33
C ARG A 59 -15.11 20.23 8.50
N LYS A 60 -16.24 20.84 8.15
CA LYS A 60 -17.55 20.18 8.13
C LYS A 60 -17.55 19.11 7.02
N LEU A 61 -18.40 18.09 7.11
CA LEU A 61 -18.48 17.00 6.11
C LEU A 61 -18.66 17.53 4.67
N ALA A 62 -19.39 18.63 4.50
CA ALA A 62 -19.56 19.32 3.21
C ALA A 62 -18.23 19.89 2.64
N ASP A 63 -17.33 20.35 3.51
CA ASP A 63 -16.02 20.85 3.10
C ASP A 63 -15.07 19.71 2.71
N LEU A 64 -15.25 18.51 3.28
CA LEU A 64 -14.53 17.31 2.86
C LEU A 64 -14.99 16.82 1.49
N VAL A 65 -16.29 16.91 1.19
CA VAL A 65 -16.82 16.59 -0.14
C VAL A 65 -16.34 17.60 -1.19
N ARG A 66 -16.39 18.91 -0.89
CA ARG A 66 -15.79 19.94 -1.75
C ARG A 66 -14.28 19.78 -1.91
N TRP A 67 -13.57 19.42 -0.84
CA TRP A 67 -12.13 19.14 -0.93
C TRP A 67 -11.86 17.90 -1.77
N ARG A 68 -12.67 16.84 -1.69
CA ARG A 68 -12.57 15.64 -2.55
C ARG A 68 -12.84 15.96 -4.01
N GLU A 69 -13.82 16.81 -4.30
CA GLU A 69 -14.11 17.28 -5.66
C GLU A 69 -12.98 18.16 -6.21
N ALA A 70 -12.39 19.03 -5.37
CA ALA A 70 -11.20 19.81 -5.72
C ALA A 70 -9.91 18.96 -5.80
N ALA A 71 -9.82 17.89 -5.01
CA ALA A 71 -8.69 16.95 -4.93
C ALA A 71 -8.78 15.82 -5.96
N ASN A 72 -9.84 15.75 -6.77
CA ASN A 72 -9.90 14.90 -7.97
C ASN A 72 -8.77 15.19 -8.98
N GLY A 73 -7.94 16.21 -8.74
CA GLY A 73 -6.69 16.48 -9.44
C GLY A 73 -5.42 16.54 -8.57
N CYS A 74 -5.48 16.34 -7.24
CA CYS A 74 -4.30 16.51 -6.38
C CYS A 74 -3.34 15.31 -6.56
N PRO A 75 -2.08 15.53 -7.02
CA PRO A 75 -1.11 14.45 -7.22
C PRO A 75 -0.87 13.64 -5.93
N ALA A 76 -0.88 14.32 -4.77
CA ALA A 76 -0.62 13.71 -3.48
C ALA A 76 -1.60 12.57 -3.13
N ASP A 77 -2.90 12.74 -3.39
CA ASP A 77 -3.90 11.71 -3.07
C ASP A 77 -3.76 10.47 -3.96
N LYS A 78 -3.37 10.67 -5.22
CA LYS A 78 -3.05 9.56 -6.14
C LYS A 78 -1.83 8.79 -5.64
N HIS A 79 -0.80 9.46 -5.11
CA HIS A 79 0.36 8.80 -4.52
C HIS A 79 0.01 8.02 -3.25
N ILE A 80 -0.79 8.59 -2.34
CA ILE A 80 -1.25 7.89 -1.13
C ILE A 80 -2.02 6.64 -1.50
N TYR A 81 -3.00 6.76 -2.40
CA TYR A 81 -3.82 5.64 -2.82
C TYR A 81 -2.98 4.57 -3.54
N ALA A 82 -2.04 4.98 -4.39
CA ALA A 82 -1.09 4.07 -5.03
C ALA A 82 -0.26 3.31 -3.99
N CYS A 83 0.26 3.99 -2.97
CA CYS A 83 1.00 3.38 -1.86
C CYS A 83 0.11 2.41 -1.07
N LEU A 84 -1.04 2.86 -0.56
CA LEU A 84 -1.95 2.03 0.23
C LEU A 84 -2.37 0.77 -0.54
N THR A 85 -2.76 0.92 -1.81
CA THR A 85 -3.17 -0.22 -2.64
C THR A 85 -1.99 -1.09 -3.08
N ALA A 86 -0.74 -0.61 -3.06
CA ALA A 86 0.42 -1.45 -3.23
C ALA A 86 0.61 -2.38 -2.04
N PHE A 87 0.45 -1.86 -0.83
CA PHE A 87 0.67 -2.57 0.42
C PHE A 87 -0.46 -3.54 0.80
N THR A 88 -1.57 -3.59 0.07
CA THR A 88 -2.66 -4.54 0.37
C THR A 88 -2.36 -5.99 0.00
N HIS A 89 -1.39 -6.27 -0.87
CA HIS A 89 -1.19 -7.62 -1.40
C HIS A 89 0.13 -8.23 -0.92
N PRO A 90 0.11 -9.41 -0.26
CA PRO A 90 1.32 -10.03 0.33
C PRO A 90 2.47 -10.19 -0.66
N ARG A 91 2.21 -10.70 -1.87
CA ARG A 91 3.24 -10.85 -2.91
C ARG A 91 3.91 -9.54 -3.34
N ARG A 92 3.18 -8.40 -3.34
CA ARG A 92 3.80 -7.09 -3.66
C ARG A 92 4.73 -6.65 -2.54
N LEU A 93 4.34 -6.89 -1.29
CA LEU A 93 5.19 -6.62 -0.13
C LEU A 93 6.47 -7.46 -0.17
N GLN A 94 6.37 -8.74 -0.53
CA GLN A 94 7.54 -9.62 -0.70
C GLN A 94 8.50 -9.11 -1.78
N ILE A 95 7.99 -8.68 -2.94
CA ILE A 95 8.81 -8.06 -3.99
C ILE A 95 9.50 -6.80 -3.48
N LEU A 96 8.76 -5.90 -2.84
CA LEU A 96 9.31 -4.65 -2.30
C LEU A 96 10.38 -4.92 -1.22
N LYS A 97 10.13 -5.86 -0.29
CA LYS A 97 11.09 -6.30 0.73
C LYS A 97 12.37 -6.83 0.07
N ARG A 98 12.23 -7.75 -0.90
CA ARG A 98 13.37 -8.33 -1.63
C ARG A 98 14.19 -7.28 -2.40
N LEU A 99 13.54 -6.32 -3.05
CA LEU A 99 14.24 -5.24 -3.76
C LEU A 99 14.90 -4.25 -2.80
N THR A 100 14.34 -4.06 -1.60
CA THR A 100 14.94 -3.21 -0.54
C THR A 100 16.21 -3.86 0.02
N GLU A 101 16.14 -5.14 0.37
CA GLU A 101 17.23 -5.86 1.05
C GLU A 101 18.40 -6.21 0.13
N ARG A 102 18.12 -6.51 -1.13
CA ARG A 102 19.09 -7.14 -2.04
C ARG A 102 19.31 -6.34 -3.32
N GLY A 103 18.63 -5.20 -3.48
CA GLY A 103 18.77 -4.33 -4.63
C GLY A 103 18.03 -4.81 -5.89
N PRO A 104 18.39 -4.23 -7.05
CA PRO A 104 17.71 -4.49 -8.33
C PRO A 104 17.74 -5.96 -8.73
N ALA A 105 16.66 -6.44 -9.36
CA ALA A 105 16.54 -7.84 -9.78
C ALA A 105 15.72 -7.97 -11.08
N THR A 106 15.98 -9.05 -11.83
CA THR A 106 15.20 -9.39 -13.02
C THR A 106 13.90 -10.09 -12.64
N ARG A 107 12.95 -10.16 -13.58
CA ARG A 107 11.67 -10.87 -13.37
C ARG A 107 11.88 -12.34 -13.00
N LEU A 108 12.81 -13.02 -13.68
CA LEU A 108 13.15 -14.42 -13.44
C LEU A 108 13.76 -14.62 -12.05
N ALA A 109 14.69 -13.75 -11.66
CA ALA A 109 15.29 -13.79 -10.32
C ALA A 109 14.24 -13.59 -9.21
N LEU A 110 13.31 -12.66 -9.38
CA LEU A 110 12.21 -12.43 -8.44
C LEU A 110 11.21 -13.59 -8.39
N SER A 111 10.88 -14.17 -9.54
CA SER A 111 9.99 -15.33 -9.67
C SER A 111 10.57 -16.54 -8.91
N SER A 112 11.85 -16.83 -9.15
CA SER A 112 12.56 -17.93 -8.49
C SER A 112 12.70 -17.69 -6.98
N ALA A 113 13.16 -16.50 -6.57
CA ALA A 113 13.41 -16.19 -5.16
C ALA A 113 12.13 -16.15 -4.29
N LEU A 114 10.98 -15.85 -4.88
CA LEU A 114 9.71 -15.71 -4.15
C LEU A 114 8.74 -16.89 -4.40
N SER A 115 9.19 -17.96 -5.07
CA SER A 115 8.38 -19.12 -5.42
C SER A 115 7.08 -18.74 -6.14
N MET A 116 7.19 -17.85 -7.13
CA MET A 116 6.07 -17.34 -7.93
C MET A 116 6.21 -17.74 -9.39
N SER A 117 5.10 -18.04 -10.08
CA SER A 117 5.15 -18.17 -11.54
C SER A 117 5.51 -16.84 -12.21
N GLU A 118 6.16 -16.90 -13.37
CA GLU A 118 6.57 -15.71 -14.13
C GLU A 118 5.39 -14.77 -14.44
N ALA A 119 4.27 -15.32 -14.89
CA ALA A 119 3.05 -14.55 -15.17
C ALA A 119 2.44 -13.92 -13.90
N ALA A 120 2.61 -14.53 -12.73
CA ALA A 120 2.21 -13.90 -11.47
C ALA A 120 3.18 -12.78 -11.07
N SER A 121 4.48 -12.98 -11.23
CA SER A 121 5.52 -11.98 -10.96
C SER A 121 5.32 -10.74 -11.83
N GLU A 122 5.13 -10.93 -13.14
CA GLU A 122 4.88 -9.87 -14.11
C GLU A 122 3.67 -9.02 -13.75
N ARG A 123 2.52 -9.65 -13.45
CA ARG A 123 1.30 -8.93 -13.06
C ARG A 123 1.49 -8.09 -11.80
N GLN A 124 2.29 -8.54 -10.83
CA GLN A 124 2.55 -7.76 -9.62
C GLN A 124 3.54 -6.63 -9.89
N LEU A 125 4.60 -6.87 -10.67
CA LEU A 125 5.58 -5.88 -11.07
C LEU A 125 4.94 -4.75 -11.89
N ASP A 126 4.08 -5.08 -12.84
CA ASP A 126 3.33 -4.10 -13.62
C ASP A 126 2.46 -3.21 -12.73
N LYS A 127 1.80 -3.78 -11.72
CA LYS A 127 1.04 -3.00 -10.73
C LYS A 127 1.94 -2.08 -9.92
N LEU A 128 3.11 -2.54 -9.50
CA LEU A 128 4.08 -1.73 -8.74
C LEU A 128 4.68 -0.61 -9.60
N VAL A 129 4.94 -0.87 -10.88
CA VAL A 129 5.43 0.12 -11.86
C VAL A 129 4.37 1.18 -12.13
N ARG A 130 3.13 0.78 -12.41
CA ARG A 130 1.99 1.71 -12.61
C ARG A 130 1.73 2.60 -11.40
N ARG A 131 2.08 2.13 -10.20
CA ARG A 131 1.96 2.87 -8.94
C ARG A 131 3.18 3.72 -8.60
N GLY A 132 4.23 3.66 -9.41
CA GLY A 132 5.44 4.45 -9.24
C GLY A 132 6.32 4.02 -8.07
N LEU A 133 6.20 2.79 -7.57
CA LEU A 133 7.03 2.26 -6.48
C LEU A 133 8.28 1.54 -6.98
N VAL A 134 8.18 0.95 -8.18
CA VAL A 134 9.26 0.21 -8.83
C VAL A 134 9.50 0.82 -10.20
N THR A 135 10.76 1.01 -10.56
CA THR A 135 11.19 1.38 -11.91
C THR A 135 11.59 0.13 -12.68
N ARG A 136 11.25 0.11 -13.97
CA ARG A 136 11.61 -0.95 -14.90
C ARG A 136 12.62 -0.38 -15.90
N THR A 137 13.82 -0.94 -15.93
CA THR A 137 14.90 -0.53 -16.85
C THR A 137 15.23 -1.69 -17.77
N HIS A 138 15.43 -1.40 -19.05
CA HIS A 138 15.81 -2.41 -20.04
C HIS A 138 17.31 -2.70 -19.97
N ASN A 139 17.69 -3.98 -19.90
CA ASN A 139 19.08 -4.44 -19.87
C ASN A 139 19.27 -5.61 -20.84
N GLY A 140 19.51 -5.30 -22.11
CA GLY A 140 19.67 -6.31 -23.16
C GLY A 140 18.36 -7.00 -23.52
N LEU A 141 18.18 -8.26 -23.15
CA LEU A 141 16.96 -9.03 -23.43
C LEU A 141 15.98 -9.06 -22.25
N GLU A 142 16.38 -8.49 -21.11
CA GLU A 142 15.60 -8.56 -19.87
C GLU A 142 15.29 -7.18 -19.29
N TYR A 143 14.23 -7.14 -18.48
CA TYR A 143 13.94 -5.99 -17.64
C TYR A 143 14.50 -6.19 -16.24
N VAL A 144 15.25 -5.19 -15.78
CA VAL A 144 15.72 -5.07 -14.41
C VAL A 144 14.78 -4.13 -13.65
N TYR A 145 14.29 -4.61 -12.52
CA TYR A 145 13.39 -3.88 -11.64
C TYR A 145 14.15 -3.37 -10.43
N SER A 146 13.96 -2.11 -10.10
CA SER A 146 14.58 -1.46 -8.95
C SER A 146 13.55 -0.61 -8.21
N LEU A 147 13.77 -0.34 -6.92
CA LEU A 147 12.94 0.62 -6.21
C LEU A 147 13.12 2.01 -6.83
N ARG A 148 12.02 2.74 -7.00
CA ARG A 148 12.08 4.10 -7.51
C ARG A 148 12.83 4.98 -6.52
N LYS A 149 13.92 5.61 -6.99
CA LYS A 149 14.57 6.73 -6.29
C LYS A 149 13.73 7.98 -6.56
N SER A 150 12.71 8.25 -5.74
CA SER A 150 11.84 9.44 -5.90
C SER A 150 12.58 10.74 -5.54
N LEU A 151 12.20 11.88 -6.12
CA LEU A 151 12.65 13.22 -5.70
C LEU A 151 12.04 13.63 -4.34
N ASP A 152 10.91 13.03 -3.98
CA ASP A 152 10.33 13.01 -2.62
C ASP A 152 10.76 11.73 -1.86
N ALA A 153 11.99 11.25 -2.11
CA ALA A 153 12.54 10.01 -1.55
C ALA A 153 12.28 9.88 -0.06
N GLU A 154 12.27 10.98 0.68
CA GLU A 154 12.09 10.94 2.13
C GLU A 154 10.71 10.40 2.54
N PHE A 155 9.62 10.80 1.87
CA PHE A 155 8.27 10.34 2.24
C PHE A 155 8.04 8.89 1.83
N ASP A 156 8.37 8.54 0.58
CA ASP A 156 8.20 7.18 0.06
C ASP A 156 9.08 6.19 0.82
N SER A 157 10.32 6.57 1.15
CA SER A 157 11.24 5.71 1.91
C SER A 157 10.82 5.59 3.36
N ARG A 158 10.32 6.65 4.02
CA ARG A 158 9.81 6.57 5.39
C ARG A 158 8.54 5.74 5.47
N LEU A 159 7.64 5.87 4.50
CA LEU A 159 6.42 5.07 4.42
C LEU A 159 6.77 3.60 4.18
N LEU A 160 7.65 3.31 3.21
CA LEU A 160 8.11 1.96 2.94
C LEU A 160 8.83 1.35 4.16
N ALA A 161 9.74 2.09 4.79
CA ALA A 161 10.43 1.66 6.00
C ALA A 161 9.47 1.38 7.15
N CYS A 162 8.45 2.22 7.35
CA CYS A 162 7.42 1.95 8.35
C CYS A 162 6.61 0.69 8.02
N VAL A 163 6.19 0.52 6.76
CA VAL A 163 5.44 -0.68 6.35
C VAL A 163 6.29 -1.94 6.56
N LEU A 164 7.57 -1.92 6.17
CA LEU A 164 8.49 -3.05 6.37
C LEU A 164 8.72 -3.34 7.86
N LYS A 165 8.98 -2.32 8.68
CA LYS A 165 9.14 -2.46 10.13
C LYS A 165 7.89 -3.04 10.81
N CYS A 166 6.70 -2.64 10.35
CA CYS A 166 5.43 -3.18 10.83
C CYS A 166 5.22 -4.65 10.43
N LEU A 167 5.76 -5.08 9.29
CA LEU A 167 5.72 -6.48 8.86
C LEU A 167 6.69 -7.34 9.67
N GLU A 168 7.91 -6.85 9.91
CA GLU A 168 8.92 -7.54 10.74
C GLU A 168 8.45 -7.72 12.18
N ALA A 169 7.86 -6.68 12.77
CA ALA A 169 7.24 -6.76 14.10
C ALA A 169 6.03 -7.73 14.14
N GLY A 170 5.48 -8.08 12.97
CA GLY A 170 4.42 -9.07 12.84
C GLY A 170 4.92 -10.51 12.83
N GLU A 171 6.13 -10.76 12.32
CA GLU A 171 6.74 -12.10 12.25
C GLU A 171 7.26 -12.58 13.62
N SER A 172 7.47 -11.67 14.58
CA SER A 172 7.95 -12.00 15.94
C SER A 172 6.85 -12.45 16.93
N ASP A 173 5.60 -12.55 16.49
CA ASP A 173 4.49 -13.01 17.32
C ASP A 173 4.06 -14.44 16.91
N PRO A 174 4.53 -15.48 17.62
CA PRO A 174 4.27 -16.87 17.27
C PRO A 174 2.80 -17.32 17.42
N THR A 175 1.89 -16.43 17.84
CA THR A 175 0.47 -16.79 18.07
C THR A 175 -0.45 -16.72 16.84
N LEU A 176 0.05 -16.33 15.65
CA LEU A 176 -0.80 -16.09 14.46
C LEU A 176 -0.52 -16.98 13.24
N VAL A 177 -0.07 -18.23 13.43
CA VAL A 177 -0.09 -19.24 12.36
C VAL A 177 -0.74 -20.52 12.86
N GLN A 178 -2.07 -20.54 12.93
CA GLN A 178 -2.89 -21.69 12.53
C GLN A 178 -4.20 -21.16 11.93
N VAL A 179 -4.31 -21.24 10.60
CA VAL A 179 -5.57 -21.31 9.85
C VAL A 179 -5.51 -22.60 9.06
#